data_AF-A0A537ZXY0-F1
#
_entry.id   AF-A0A537ZXY0-F1
#
_cell.length_a   1.000
_cell.length_b   1.000
_cell.length_c   1.000
_cell.angle_alpha   90.00
_cell.angle_beta   90.00
_cell.angle_gamma   90.00
#
_symmetry.space_group_name_H-M   'P 1'
#
loop_
_entity.id
_entity.type
_entity.pdbx_description
1 polymer ?
#
loop_
_entity_poly.entity_id
_entity_poly.type
_entity_poly.pdbx_seq_one_letter_code
_entity_poly.pdbx_strand_id
1 'polypeptide(L)'
;MASRSWDAVVVGGGHNGLTAAAYLARAGRSVLVLERRERLGGACTLERPFSDEGYVISPCAYVVGLLDDSVIRELELERRGLRY
;
A
#
# COMPACT_ATOMS: atom_id res chain seq x y z
N MET A 1 -17.26 17.40 -2.33
CA MET A 1 -17.11 15.99 -1.89
C MET A 1 -18.41 15.36 -1.36
N ALA A 2 -19.46 16.14 -1.05
CA ALA A 2 -20.66 15.67 -0.33
C ALA A 2 -21.70 14.87 -1.15
N SER A 3 -21.31 14.08 -2.16
CA SER A 3 -22.30 13.22 -2.87
C SER A 3 -21.75 11.99 -3.56
N ARG A 4 -20.50 11.59 -3.31
CA ARG A 4 -19.96 10.34 -3.89
C ARG A 4 -20.08 9.22 -2.87
N SER A 5 -20.94 8.25 -3.15
CA SER A 5 -20.98 6.99 -2.43
C SER A 5 -19.84 6.08 -2.88
N TRP A 6 -19.33 5.28 -1.96
CA TRP A 6 -18.33 4.24 -2.21
C TRP A 6 -18.85 2.93 -1.63
N ASP A 7 -18.57 1.81 -2.29
CA ASP A 7 -18.92 0.49 -1.77
C ASP A 7 -18.08 0.11 -0.55
N ALA A 8 -16.85 0.63 -0.47
CA ALA A 8 -15.96 0.43 0.67
C ALA A 8 -15.06 1.65 0.92
N VAL A 9 -14.72 1.86 2.19
CA VAL A 9 -13.70 2.83 2.62
C VAL A 9 -12.60 2.09 3.36
N VAL A 10 -11.36 2.23 2.88
CA VAL A 10 -10.16 1.68 3.51
C VAL A 10 -9.39 2.81 4.17
N VAL A 11 -9.15 2.71 5.47
CA VAL A 11 -8.38 3.70 6.24
C VAL A 11 -6.97 3.16 6.45
N GLY A 12 -5.99 3.86 5.88
CA GLY A 12 -4.59 3.49 5.85
C GLY A 12 -4.13 3.06 4.44
N GLY A 13 -3.17 3.80 3.89
CA GLY A 13 -2.51 3.57 2.60
C GLY A 13 -1.26 2.71 2.69
N GLY A 14 -1.19 1.80 3.67
CA GLY A 14 -0.15 0.79 3.79
C GLY A 14 -0.37 -0.40 2.87
N HIS A 15 0.64 -1.28 2.72
CA HIS A 15 0.55 -2.48 1.88
C HIS A 15 -0.72 -3.32 2.15
N ASN A 16 -1.09 -3.55 3.42
CA ASN A 16 -2.31 -4.30 3.76
C ASN A 16 -3.59 -3.61 3.26
N GLY A 17 -3.72 -2.31 3.52
CA GLY A 17 -4.88 -1.53 3.08
C GLY A 17 -4.97 -1.46 1.55
N LEU A 18 -3.84 -1.28 0.89
CA LEU A 18 -3.77 -1.25 -0.57
C LEU A 18 -4.05 -2.61 -1.20
N THR A 19 -3.59 -3.70 -0.60
CA THR A 19 -3.92 -5.07 -1.01
C THR A 19 -5.43 -5.30 -0.91
N ALA A 20 -6.04 -4.99 0.25
CA ALA A 20 -7.49 -5.12 0.43
C ALA A 20 -8.28 -4.27 -0.57
N ALA A 21 -7.87 -3.01 -0.77
CA ALA A 21 -8.49 -2.10 -1.74
C ALA A 21 -8.37 -2.64 -3.17
N ALA A 22 -7.22 -3.19 -3.55
CA ALA A 22 -7.00 -3.78 -4.88
C ALA A 22 -7.92 -4.99 -5.13
N TYR A 23 -8.09 -5.86 -4.13
CA TYR A 23 -9.00 -6.99 -4.21
C TYR A 23 -10.46 -6.57 -4.34
N LEU A 24 -10.90 -5.58 -3.54
CA LEU A 24 -12.25 -5.02 -3.63
C LEU A 24 -12.49 -4.36 -5.00
N ALA A 25 -11.53 -3.60 -5.49
CA ALA A 25 -11.60 -2.99 -6.82
C ALA A 25 -11.65 -4.05 -7.93
N ARG A 26 -10.86 -5.13 -7.83
CA ARG A 26 -10.91 -6.28 -8.76
C ARG A 26 -12.27 -6.96 -8.76
N ALA A 27 -12.97 -6.96 -7.63
CA ALA A 27 -14.35 -7.45 -7.51
C ALA A 27 -15.40 -6.43 -8.00
N GLY A 28 -15.00 -5.35 -8.67
CA GLY A 28 -15.90 -4.35 -9.25
C GLY A 28 -16.45 -3.33 -8.24
N ARG A 29 -15.89 -3.26 -7.03
CA ARG A 29 -16.31 -2.30 -6.00
C ARG A 29 -15.62 -0.95 -6.18
N SER A 30 -16.37 0.13 -5.96
CA SER A 30 -15.81 1.47 -5.80
C SER A 30 -15.21 1.61 -4.40
N VAL A 31 -13.91 1.91 -4.32
CA VAL A 31 -13.18 1.96 -3.04
C VAL A 31 -12.55 3.34 -2.84
N LEU A 32 -12.78 3.94 -1.68
CA LEU A 32 -12.05 5.12 -1.21
C LEU A 32 -10.94 4.70 -0.25
N VAL A 33 -9.70 5.03 -0.57
CA VAL A 33 -8.56 4.84 0.34
C VAL A 33 -8.21 6.18 0.97
N LEU A 34 -8.14 6.23 2.30
CA LEU A 34 -7.77 7.42 3.06
C LEU A 34 -6.44 7.16 3.77
N GLU A 35 -5.43 7.96 3.45
CA GLU A 35 -4.12 7.93 4.11
C GLU A 35 -3.84 9.31 4.69
N ARG A 36 -3.27 9.35 5.89
CA ARG A 36 -2.91 10.60 6.58
C ARG A 36 -1.65 11.21 5.98
N ARG A 37 -0.70 10.37 5.58
CA ARG A 37 0.59 10.77 5.00
C ARG A 37 0.40 11.18 3.53
N GLU A 38 1.29 12.03 3.04
CA GLU A 38 1.32 12.42 1.63
C GLU A 38 1.81 11.28 0.70
N ARG A 39 2.26 10.17 1.29
CA ARG A 39 2.82 9.01 0.59
C ARG A 39 2.14 7.73 1.04
N LEU A 40 2.06 6.79 0.10
CA LEU A 40 1.59 5.43 0.33
C LEU A 40 2.74 4.50 0.73
N GLY A 41 2.38 3.28 1.13
CA GLY A 41 3.29 2.16 1.41
C GLY A 41 3.31 1.73 2.87
N GLY A 42 2.93 2.61 3.80
CA GLY A 42 2.91 2.30 5.23
C GLY A 42 4.29 1.82 5.71
N ALA A 43 4.35 0.65 6.35
CA ALA A 43 5.61 0.02 6.78
C ALA A 43 6.57 -0.34 5.62
N CYS A 44 6.08 -0.43 4.39
CA CYS A 44 6.83 -0.83 3.20
C CYS A 44 7.45 0.38 2.51
N THR A 45 8.14 1.21 3.28
CA THR A 45 8.74 2.46 2.84
C THR A 45 10.16 2.61 3.34
N LEU A 46 10.88 3.56 2.77
CA LEU A 46 12.13 4.08 3.31
C LEU A 46 11.89 5.49 3.86
N GLU A 47 12.45 5.79 5.01
CA GLU A 47 12.33 7.04 5.73
C GLU A 47 13.70 7.64 6.02
N ARG A 48 13.76 8.97 6.12
CA ARG A 48 14.95 9.73 6.48
C ARG A 48 14.60 10.60 7.69
N PRO A 49 14.50 10.02 8.88
CA PRO A 49 14.04 10.76 10.06
C PRO A 49 15.12 11.67 10.66
N PHE A 50 16.37 11.53 10.22
CA PHE A 50 17.51 12.32 10.70
C PHE A 50 17.82 13.47 9.73
N SER A 51 18.40 14.55 10.26
CA SER A 51 18.86 15.69 9.45
C SER A 51 20.07 15.37 8.59
N ASP A 52 20.82 14.32 8.93
CA ASP A 52 21.91 13.79 8.11
C ASP A 52 21.35 12.89 6.99
N GLU A 53 21.56 13.31 5.74
CA GLU A 53 21.08 12.62 4.54
C GLU A 53 21.81 11.29 4.23
N GLY A 54 22.89 10.97 4.96
CA GLY A 54 23.57 9.68 4.86
C GLY A 54 22.73 8.51 5.39
N TYR A 55 21.72 8.78 6.21
CA TYR A 55 20.94 7.73 6.88
C TYR A 55 19.57 7.53 6.24
N VAL A 56 19.27 6.28 5.89
CA VAL A 56 17.97 5.83 5.41
C VAL A 56 17.54 4.67 6.27
N ILE A 57 16.32 4.73 6.80
CA ILE A 57 15.75 3.71 7.66
C ILE A 57 14.56 3.08 6.98
N SER A 58 14.47 1.77 7.09
CA SER A 58 13.29 1.00 6.76
C SER A 58 12.44 0.87 8.02
N PRO A 59 11.23 1.46 8.12
CA PRO A 59 10.39 1.34 9.31
C PRO A 59 10.02 -0.11 9.59
N CYS A 60 9.76 -0.90 8.54
CA CYS A 60 9.52 -2.35 8.56
C CYS A 60 9.40 -2.90 7.12
N ALA A 61 10.15 -2.37 6.15
CA ALA A 61 9.94 -2.75 4.74
C ALA A 61 10.28 -4.21 4.44
N TYR A 62 11.00 -4.90 5.33
CA TYR A 62 11.16 -6.35 5.28
C TYR A 62 9.82 -7.10 5.29
N VAL A 63 8.75 -6.51 5.84
CA VAL A 63 7.40 -7.07 5.85
C VAL A 63 6.85 -7.27 4.44
N VAL A 64 7.36 -6.56 3.42
CA VAL A 64 7.05 -6.87 2.00
C VAL A 64 7.44 -8.30 1.66
N GLY A 65 8.59 -8.78 2.17
CA GLY A 65 9.04 -10.16 1.94
C GLY A 65 8.17 -11.22 2.61
N LEU A 66 7.21 -10.81 3.45
CA LEU A 66 6.20 -11.69 4.06
C LEU A 66 4.85 -11.61 3.35
N LEU A 67 4.75 -10.85 2.25
CA LEU A 67 3.53 -10.82 1.45
C LEU A 67 3.30 -12.19 0.83
N ASP A 68 2.08 -12.71 0.99
CA ASP A 68 1.74 -14.04 0.48
C ASP A 68 1.87 -14.10 -1.05
N ASP A 69 2.47 -15.19 -1.54
CA ASP A 69 2.67 -15.46 -2.97
C ASP A 69 1.38 -15.35 -3.78
N SER A 70 0.22 -15.72 -3.21
CA SER A 70 -1.08 -15.58 -3.86
C SER A 70 -1.39 -14.12 -4.16
N VAL A 71 -1.11 -13.20 -3.23
CA VAL A 71 -1.33 -11.77 -3.45
C VAL A 71 -0.45 -11.25 -4.58
N ILE A 72 0.82 -11.67 -4.60
CA ILE A 72 1.78 -11.27 -5.64
C ILE A 72 1.29 -11.71 -7.02
N ARG A 73 0.90 -12.99 -7.15
CA ARG A 73 0.45 -13.58 -8.42
C ARG A 73 -0.90 -13.02 -8.86
N GLU A 74 -1.88 -13.01 -7.97
CA GLU A 74 -3.26 -12.66 -8.32
C GLU A 74 -3.45 -11.16 -8.58
N LEU A 75 -2.64 -10.29 -7.96
CA LEU A 75 -2.61 -8.85 -8.27
C LEU A 75 -1.56 -8.50 -9.35
N GLU A 76 -0.86 -9.50 -9.87
CA GLU A 76 0.17 -9.38 -10.91
C GLU A 76 1.25 -8.36 -10.55
N LEU A 77 1.71 -8.36 -9.30
CA LEU A 77 2.55 -7.29 -8.76
C LEU A 77 3.91 -7.17 -9.49
N GLU A 78 4.47 -8.28 -9.97
CA GLU A 78 5.70 -8.28 -10.77
C GLU A 78 5.52 -7.51 -12.08
N ARG A 79 4.40 -7.71 -12.78
CA ARG A 79 4.04 -6.94 -13.98
C ARG A 79 3.81 -5.46 -13.67
N ARG A 80 3.47 -5.15 -12.41
CA ARG A 80 3.28 -3.78 -11.90
C ARG A 80 4.54 -3.20 -11.24
N GLY A 81 5.69 -3.89 -11.35
CA GLY A 81 7.01 -3.37 -10.99
C GLY A 81 7.59 -3.85 -9.66
N LEU A 82 6.94 -4.81 -8.97
CA LEU A 82 7.55 -5.50 -7.83
C LEU A 82 8.82 -6.23 -8.30
N ARG A 83 9.92 -6.02 -7.57
CA ARG A 83 11.25 -6.57 -7.83
C ARG A 83 11.92 -6.94 -6.50
N TYR A 84 12.74 -8.00 -6.53
CA TYR A 84 13.59 -8.44 -5.42
C TYR A 84 15.04 -8.05 -5.66
#